data_AF-A0AAW2NMG7-F1
#
_entry.id   AF-A0AAW2NMG7-F1
#
_cell.length_a   1.000
_cell.length_b   1.000
_cell.length_c   1.000
_cell.angle_alpha   90.00
_cell.angle_beta   90.00
_cell.angle_gamma   90.00
#
_symmetry.space_group_name_H-M   'P 1'
#
loop_
_entity.id
_entity.type
_entity.pdbx_description
1 polymer ?
#
loop_
_entity_poly.entity_id
_entity_poly.type
_entity_poly.pdbx_seq_one_letter_code
_entity_poly.pdbx_strand_id
1 'polypeptide(L)'
;MSPVPMETTMPETASCSLGSRRFGDLRGVQWRVDLGILPSSPSASIDELRRVTANSRRRYAALRKQLLVDPHVPKDGGSSPDLVMDNPLSQNPDSMWGRFFRNAELEKMVDQDLTPDPDTG
;
A
#
# COMPACT_ATOMS: atom_id res chain seq x y z
N MET A 1 -8.63 -74.80 12.71
CA MET A 1 -9.04 -73.39 12.88
C MET A 1 -7.89 -72.54 12.34
N SER A 2 -8.01 -71.98 11.14
CA SER A 2 -6.97 -71.12 10.55
C SER A 2 -7.07 -69.71 11.13
N PRO A 3 -5.96 -69.06 11.50
CA PRO A 3 -5.96 -67.62 11.72
C PRO A 3 -5.91 -66.89 10.37
N VAL A 4 -6.69 -65.82 10.27
CA VAL A 4 -6.73 -64.90 9.13
C VAL A 4 -5.57 -63.89 9.28
N PRO A 5 -4.74 -63.64 8.26
CA PRO A 5 -3.77 -62.57 8.30
C PRO A 5 -4.47 -61.25 7.94
N MET A 6 -4.51 -60.30 8.88
CA MET A 6 -4.88 -58.93 8.55
C MET A 6 -3.61 -58.15 8.25
N GLU A 7 -3.22 -58.08 6.97
CA GLU A 7 -2.40 -56.97 6.48
C GLU A 7 -3.21 -55.68 6.66
N THR A 8 -2.86 -54.90 7.67
CA THR A 8 -3.24 -53.49 7.73
C THR A 8 -2.05 -52.69 7.22
N THR A 9 -1.88 -52.67 5.90
CA THR A 9 -1.03 -51.71 5.21
C THR A 9 -1.69 -50.35 5.37
N MET A 10 -1.30 -49.64 6.42
CA MET A 10 -1.58 -48.21 6.53
C MET A 10 -0.93 -47.53 5.33
N PRO A 11 -1.66 -46.70 4.54
CA PRO A 11 -1.01 -45.86 3.57
C PRO A 11 -0.13 -44.91 4.36
N GLU A 12 1.18 -45.05 4.15
CA GLU A 12 2.19 -44.08 4.51
C GLU A 12 1.69 -42.72 4.03
N THR A 13 1.16 -41.91 4.95
CA THR A 13 0.97 -40.48 4.72
C THR A 13 2.37 -39.94 4.50
N ALA A 14 2.76 -39.92 3.23
CA ALA A 14 3.99 -39.34 2.75
C ALA A 14 4.10 -37.97 3.39
N SER A 15 5.10 -37.88 4.27
CA SER A 15 5.48 -36.72 5.04
C SER A 15 5.45 -35.46 4.17
N CYS A 16 4.36 -34.68 4.27
CA CYS A 16 4.28 -33.32 3.74
C CYS A 16 5.13 -32.39 4.62
N SER A 17 6.44 -32.62 4.69
CA SER A 17 7.37 -31.77 5.44
C SER A 17 8.82 -31.86 4.95
N LEU A 18 9.18 -32.88 4.16
CA LEU A 18 10.59 -33.07 3.76
C LEU A 18 11.11 -32.06 2.73
N GLY A 19 10.24 -31.25 2.12
CA GLY A 19 10.60 -30.27 1.08
C GLY A 19 10.90 -28.85 1.59
N SER A 20 10.50 -28.49 2.81
CA SER A 20 10.42 -27.07 3.22
C SER A 20 11.78 -26.38 3.40
N ARG A 21 12.89 -27.12 3.54
CA ARG A 21 14.23 -26.55 3.70
C ARG A 21 15.05 -26.50 2.41
N ARG A 22 14.72 -27.32 1.40
CA ARG A 22 15.54 -27.41 0.17
C ARG A 22 15.26 -26.29 -0.84
N PHE A 23 14.15 -25.58 -0.68
CA PHE A 23 13.70 -24.55 -1.62
C PHE A 23 13.36 -23.21 -0.95
N GLY A 24 13.99 -22.89 0.19
CA GLY A 24 13.80 -21.63 0.89
C GLY A 24 13.99 -20.41 -0.03
N ASP A 25 14.98 -20.48 -0.92
CA ASP A 25 15.30 -19.42 -1.89
C ASP A 25 14.23 -19.29 -3.00
N LEU A 26 13.45 -20.35 -3.23
CA LEU A 26 12.34 -20.34 -4.20
C LEU A 26 11.03 -19.89 -3.58
N ARG A 27 10.96 -19.60 -2.27
CA ARG A 27 9.75 -19.11 -1.61
C ARG A 27 9.12 -17.94 -2.36
N GLY A 28 9.95 -17.01 -2.83
CA GLY A 28 9.47 -15.86 -3.61
C GLY A 28 8.89 -16.25 -4.98
N VAL A 29 9.37 -17.33 -5.59
CA VAL A 29 8.78 -17.88 -6.84
C VAL A 29 7.46 -18.59 -6.53
N GLN A 30 7.46 -19.43 -5.50
CA GLN A 30 6.26 -20.16 -5.03
C GLN A 30 5.10 -19.21 -4.77
N TRP A 31 5.33 -18.13 -4.01
CA TRP A 31 4.31 -17.11 -3.74
C TRP A 31 3.77 -16.45 -5.01
N ARG A 32 4.62 -16.20 -5.99
CA ARG A 32 4.16 -15.61 -7.26
C ARG A 32 3.28 -16.57 -8.05
N VAL A 33 3.49 -17.88 -7.92
CA VAL A 33 2.62 -18.90 -8.53
C VAL A 33 1.31 -19.02 -7.75
N ASP A 34 1.37 -19.12 -6.42
CA ASP A 34 0.20 -19.29 -5.56
C ASP A 34 -0.77 -18.10 -5.63
N LEU A 35 -0.23 -16.88 -5.80
CA LEU A 35 -1.01 -15.65 -5.98
C LEU A 35 -1.51 -15.44 -7.42
N GLY A 36 -1.23 -16.39 -8.33
CA GLY A 36 -1.65 -16.30 -9.74
C GLY A 36 -0.90 -15.24 -10.57
N ILE A 37 0.28 -14.78 -10.11
CA ILE A 37 1.10 -13.78 -10.81
C ILE A 37 1.92 -14.45 -11.92
N LEU A 38 2.46 -15.63 -11.65
CA LEU A 38 3.15 -16.48 -12.63
C LEU A 38 2.25 -17.64 -13.03
N PRO A 39 2.35 -18.12 -14.28
CA PRO A 39 1.60 -19.29 -14.72
C PRO A 39 2.02 -20.53 -13.92
N SER A 40 1.03 -21.24 -13.38
CA SER A 40 1.22 -22.47 -12.60
C SER A 40 1.30 -23.73 -13.47
N SER A 41 1.10 -23.61 -14.78
CA SER A 41 1.13 -24.74 -15.69
C SER A 41 2.53 -25.38 -15.73
N PRO A 42 2.65 -26.71 -15.55
CA PRO A 42 3.93 -27.40 -15.61
C PRO A 42 4.58 -27.37 -16.99
N SER A 43 3.81 -27.04 -18.04
CA SER A 43 4.30 -26.84 -19.41
C SER A 43 4.74 -25.41 -19.72
N ALA A 44 4.63 -24.48 -18.76
CA ALA A 44 5.01 -23.08 -18.98
C ALA A 44 6.51 -22.98 -19.22
N SER A 45 6.89 -22.33 -20.33
CA SER A 45 8.31 -22.17 -20.67
C SER A 45 8.97 -21.08 -19.80
N ILE A 46 10.29 -21.16 -19.67
CA ILE A 46 11.07 -20.11 -19.00
C ILE A 46 10.86 -18.74 -19.67
N ASP A 47 10.70 -18.72 -20.99
CA ASP A 47 10.47 -17.48 -21.74
C ASP A 47 9.09 -16.89 -21.44
N GLU A 48 8.08 -17.73 -21.22
CA GLU A 48 6.77 -17.29 -20.75
C GLU A 48 6.83 -16.68 -19.36
N LEU A 49 7.54 -17.32 -18.40
CA LEU A 49 7.76 -16.76 -17.07
C LEU A 49 8.47 -15.39 -17.12
N ARG A 50 9.50 -15.28 -17.96
CA ARG A 50 10.23 -14.03 -18.20
C ARG A 50 9.32 -12.95 -18.79
N ARG A 51 8.51 -13.32 -19.79
CA ARG A 51 7.55 -12.43 -20.45
C ARG A 51 6.52 -11.88 -19.47
N VAL A 52 5.88 -12.73 -18.67
CA VAL A 52 4.89 -12.34 -17.66
C VAL A 52 5.51 -11.43 -16.59
N THR A 53 6.72 -11.79 -16.12
CA THR A 53 7.46 -10.96 -15.14
C THR A 53 7.80 -9.59 -15.72
N ALA A 54 8.28 -9.52 -16.97
CA ALA A 54 8.62 -8.27 -17.63
C ALA A 54 7.37 -7.40 -17.89
N ASN A 55 6.24 -8.00 -18.24
CA ASN A 55 4.97 -7.29 -18.39
C ASN A 55 4.52 -6.67 -17.05
N SER A 56 4.56 -7.47 -15.97
CA SER A 56 4.19 -7.01 -14.62
C SER A 56 5.05 -5.82 -14.17
N ARG A 57 6.37 -5.86 -14.40
CA ARG A 57 7.28 -4.73 -14.12
C ARG A 57 6.94 -3.49 -14.93
N ARG A 58 6.65 -3.64 -16.23
CA ARG A 58 6.25 -2.53 -17.11
C ARG A 58 4.95 -1.89 -16.64
N ARG A 59 3.94 -2.69 -16.28
CA ARG A 59 2.67 -2.21 -15.73
C ARG A 59 2.86 -1.46 -14.41
N TYR A 60 3.66 -2.00 -13.49
CA TYR A 60 3.97 -1.31 -12.24
C TYR A 60 4.70 0.01 -12.48
N ALA A 61 5.69 0.07 -13.36
CA ALA A 61 6.41 1.30 -13.67
C ALA A 61 5.47 2.37 -14.27
N ALA A 62 4.55 1.98 -15.17
CA ALA A 62 3.56 2.88 -15.72
C ALA A 62 2.59 3.41 -14.65
N LEU A 63 2.05 2.53 -13.80
CA LEU A 63 1.17 2.90 -12.70
C LEU A 63 1.88 3.81 -11.70
N ARG A 64 3.11 3.47 -11.30
CA ARG A 64 3.92 4.31 -10.42
C ARG A 64 4.13 5.69 -11.02
N LYS A 65 4.43 5.81 -12.31
CA LYS A 65 4.58 7.13 -12.97
C LYS A 65 3.28 7.94 -12.97
N GLN A 66 2.12 7.28 -13.09
CA GLN A 66 0.82 7.96 -13.11
C GLN A 66 0.32 8.35 -11.72
N LEU A 67 0.57 7.51 -10.72
CA LEU A 67 0.00 7.65 -9.38
C LEU A 67 0.95 8.32 -8.39
N LEU A 68 2.27 8.24 -8.61
CA LEU A 68 3.25 8.92 -7.79
C LEU A 68 3.32 10.38 -8.21
N VAL A 69 2.42 11.19 -7.66
CA VAL A 69 2.49 12.65 -7.73
C VAL A 69 3.54 13.07 -6.72
N ASP A 70 4.64 13.66 -7.20
CA ASP A 70 5.58 14.35 -6.33
C ASP A 70 4.93 15.67 -5.90
N PRO A 71 4.62 15.86 -4.60
CA PRO A 71 4.03 17.11 -4.12
C PRO A 71 4.96 18.30 -4.42
N HIS A 72 6.28 18.09 -4.44
CA HIS A 72 7.26 19.16 -4.59
C HIS A 72 7.55 19.55 -6.03
N VAL A 73 6.99 18.85 -7.02
CA VAL A 73 7.14 19.23 -8.43
C VAL A 73 5.93 20.08 -8.83
N PRO A 74 6.09 21.42 -8.98
CA PRO A 74 5.00 22.27 -9.39
C PRO A 74 4.51 21.82 -10.76
N LYS A 75 3.23 21.42 -10.81
CA LYS A 75 2.55 21.05 -12.06
C LYS A 75 2.41 22.32 -12.90
N ASP A 76 3.04 22.32 -14.08
CA ASP A 76 3.11 23.45 -14.99
C ASP A 76 1.77 24.20 -15.10
N GLY A 77 1.80 25.51 -14.77
CA GLY A 77 0.85 26.47 -15.33
C GLY A 77 -0.20 27.08 -14.41
N GLY A 78 -0.13 26.95 -13.09
CA GLY A 78 -1.02 27.74 -12.22
C GLY A 78 -0.62 27.70 -10.77
N SER A 79 -0.21 28.85 -10.24
CA SER A 79 -0.10 29.21 -8.81
C SER A 79 -0.18 28.00 -7.86
N SER A 80 0.78 27.09 -7.93
CA SER A 80 0.83 25.98 -7.01
C SER A 80 1.20 26.58 -5.66
N PRO A 81 0.42 26.35 -4.59
CA PRO A 81 0.81 26.78 -3.26
C PRO A 81 2.21 26.24 -2.98
N ASP A 82 3.09 27.08 -2.47
CA ASP A 82 4.43 26.65 -2.11
C ASP A 82 4.27 25.67 -0.95
N LEU A 83 4.25 24.37 -1.23
CA LEU A 83 3.95 23.34 -0.22
C LEU A 83 4.96 23.30 0.92
N VAL A 84 6.14 23.90 0.73
CA VAL A 84 7.12 24.08 1.80
C VAL A 84 6.65 25.19 2.75
N MET A 85 6.08 26.27 2.21
CA MET A 85 5.56 27.41 2.97
C MET A 85 4.12 27.23 3.46
N ASP A 86 3.26 26.56 2.71
CA ASP A 86 1.84 26.33 2.94
C ASP A 86 1.56 24.95 3.59
N ASN A 87 2.46 24.52 4.47
CA ASN A 87 2.28 23.35 5.32
C ASN A 87 1.53 23.72 6.61
N PRO A 88 0.61 22.89 7.15
CA PRO A 88 -0.08 23.14 8.43
C PRO A 88 0.83 23.38 9.64
N LEU A 89 2.10 22.95 9.59
CA LEU A 89 3.09 23.22 10.64
C LEU A 89 4.01 24.42 10.33
N SER A 90 3.74 25.16 9.25
CA SER A 90 4.52 26.34 8.90
C SER A 90 4.36 27.42 9.98
N GLN A 91 5.49 27.92 10.46
CA GLN A 91 5.54 29.05 11.42
C GLN A 91 5.58 30.40 10.71
N ASN A 92 5.58 30.43 9.37
CA ASN A 92 5.59 31.69 8.64
C ASN A 92 4.21 32.37 8.74
N PRO A 93 4.14 33.65 9.16
CA PRO A 93 2.87 34.35 9.29
C PRO A 93 2.13 34.49 7.95
N ASP A 94 2.82 34.53 6.82
CA ASP A 94 2.25 34.68 5.49
C ASP A 94 1.76 33.36 4.88
N SER A 95 2.02 32.23 5.54
CA SER A 95 1.50 30.91 5.14
C SER A 95 -0.03 30.89 5.10
N MET A 96 -0.61 30.14 4.17
CA MET A 96 -2.05 29.90 4.08
C MET A 96 -2.63 29.42 5.43
N TRP A 97 -1.93 28.50 6.11
CA TRP A 97 -2.35 27.99 7.42
C TRP A 97 -2.17 29.01 8.54
N GLY A 98 -1.07 29.77 8.53
CA GLY A 98 -0.85 30.84 9.50
C GLY A 98 -1.96 31.91 9.44
N ARG A 99 -2.38 32.30 8.23
CA ARG A 99 -3.51 33.22 8.01
C ARG A 99 -4.84 32.61 8.47
N PHE A 100 -5.10 31.34 8.15
CA PHE A 100 -6.32 30.66 8.56
C PHE A 100 -6.49 30.63 10.09
N PHE A 101 -5.47 30.20 10.83
CA PHE A 101 -5.55 30.10 12.29
C PHE A 101 -5.73 31.47 12.96
N ARG A 102 -5.03 32.51 12.46
CA ARG A 102 -5.24 33.88 12.95
C ARG A 102 -6.65 34.38 12.68
N ASN A 103 -7.18 34.15 11.47
CA ASN A 103 -8.54 34.56 11.13
C ASN A 103 -9.58 33.86 12.00
N ALA A 104 -9.43 32.54 12.23
CA ALA A 104 -10.32 31.78 13.10
C ALA A 104 -10.28 32.28 14.56
N GLU A 105 -9.09 32.67 15.05
CA GLU A 105 -8.96 33.28 16.37
C GLU A 105 -9.64 34.66 16.43
N LEU A 106 -9.46 35.50 15.40
CA LEU A 106 -10.11 36.80 15.29
C LEU A 106 -11.64 36.67 15.21
N GLU A 107 -12.16 35.75 14.41
CA GLU A 107 -13.60 35.47 14.31
C GLU A 107 -14.16 35.06 15.68
N LYS A 108 -13.47 34.17 16.40
CA LYS A 108 -13.86 33.76 17.75
C LYS A 108 -13.88 34.92 18.75
N MET A 109 -12.93 35.85 18.66
CA MET A 109 -12.92 37.04 19.52
C MET A 109 -14.10 37.96 19.21
N VAL A 110 -14.37 38.19 17.92
CA VAL A 110 -15.52 38.98 17.47
C VAL A 110 -16.83 38.37 17.96
N ASP A 111 -17.00 37.05 17.86
CA ASP A 111 -18.21 36.37 18.33
C ASP A 111 -18.42 36.54 19.84
N GLN A 112 -17.35 36.49 20.65
CA GLN A 112 -17.42 36.72 22.10
C GLN A 112 -17.85 38.15 22.44
N ASP A 113 -17.32 39.15 21.71
CA ASP A 113 -17.66 40.56 21.96
C ASP A 113 -19.09 40.89 21.53
N LEU A 114 -19.64 40.15 20.56
CA LEU A 114 -20.99 40.35 20.03
C LEU A 114 -22.05 39.48 20.71
N THR A 115 -21.68 38.46 21.47
CA THR A 115 -22.66 37.68 22.24
C THR A 115 -23.08 38.49 23.47
N PRO A 116 -24.33 38.96 23.55
CA PRO A 116 -24.79 39.69 24.71
C PRO A 116 -24.81 38.75 25.92
N ASP A 117 -24.36 39.26 27.07
CA ASP A 117 -24.43 38.52 28.34
C ASP A 117 -25.87 38.02 28.57
N PRO A 118 -26.06 36.73 28.91
CA PRO A 118 -27.39 36.15 29.12
C PRO A 118 -28.15 36.78 30.29
N ASP A 119 -27.50 37.62 31.09
CA ASP A 119 -28.02 38.22 32.31
C ASP A 119 -28.57 39.65 32.12
N THR A 120 -28.64 40.15 30.88
CA THR A 120 -29.30 41.44 30.57
C THR A 120 -30.73 41.19 30.09
N GLY A 121 -31.62 40.84 31.02
CA GLY A 121 -33.08 40.66 30.81
C GLY A 121 -33.89 41.23 31.96
#